data_AF-A0A933YM17-F1
#
_entry.id   AF-A0A933YM17-F1
#
_cell.length_a   1.000
_cell.length_b   1.000
_cell.length_c   1.000
_cell.angle_alpha   90.00
_cell.angle_beta   90.00
_cell.angle_gamma   90.00
#
_symmetry.space_group_name_H-M   'P 1'
#
loop_
_entity.id
_entity.type
_entity.pdbx_description
1 polymer ?
#
loop_
_entity_poly.entity_id
_entity_poly.type
_entity_poly.pdbx_seq_one_letter_code
_entity_poly.pdbx_strand_id
1 'polypeptide(L)' 'SRVDRVYLGLPVQDADERVEIMVTDFRIGADFSAFGAPLTATFNINNAFRYNYLELTANVAPPRSFVFVLEAKL' A
#
# COMPACT_ATOMS: atom_id res chain seq x y z
N SER A 1 23.32 17.44 -23.17
CA SER A 1 22.42 18.61 -23.27
C SER A 1 22.54 19.41 -21.98
N ARG A 2 22.09 20.68 -21.91
CA ARG A 2 22.24 21.55 -20.72
C ARG A 2 21.29 21.16 -19.55
N VAL A 3 20.45 20.14 -19.77
CA VAL A 3 19.34 19.74 -18.87
C VAL A 3 19.80 18.71 -17.82
N ASP A 4 20.79 17.85 -18.14
CA ASP A 4 21.23 16.79 -17.23
C ASP A 4 21.99 17.31 -16.00
N ARG A 5 22.56 18.53 -16.05
CA ARG A 5 23.36 19.09 -14.94
C ARG A 5 22.52 19.74 -13.83
N VAL A 6 21.27 20.11 -14.11
CA VAL A 6 20.43 20.86 -13.16
C VAL A 6 19.70 19.94 -12.18
N TYR A 7 19.47 18.68 -12.55
CA TYR A 7 18.67 17.75 -11.73
C TYR A 7 19.45 16.60 -11.09
N LEU A 8 20.72 16.35 -11.48
CA LEU A 8 21.55 15.28 -10.93
C LEU A 8 22.37 15.69 -9.69
N GLY A 9 22.31 16.96 -9.28
CA GLY A 9 23.19 17.55 -8.26
C GLY A 9 22.50 17.98 -6.97
N LEU A 10 21.20 17.74 -6.81
CA LEU A 10 20.55 17.88 -5.51
C LEU A 10 20.74 16.54 -4.79
N PRO A 11 21.70 16.38 -3.87
CA PRO A 11 21.67 15.24 -2.98
C PRO A 11 20.27 15.23 -2.37
N VAL A 12 19.55 14.12 -2.52
CA VAL A 12 18.35 13.87 -1.73
C VAL A 12 18.83 14.00 -0.30
N GLN A 13 18.45 15.10 0.36
CA GLN A 13 18.83 15.34 1.74
C GLN A 13 18.39 14.10 2.51
N ASP A 14 19.31 13.55 3.29
CA ASP A 14 19.04 12.40 4.15
C ASP A 14 18.68 11.09 3.41
N ALA A 15 19.21 10.88 2.19
CA ALA A 15 19.05 9.62 1.44
C ALA A 15 19.47 8.35 2.21
N ASP A 16 20.37 8.50 3.18
CA ASP A 16 20.86 7.42 4.06
C ASP A 16 20.12 7.38 5.42
N GLU A 17 19.21 8.31 5.68
CA GLU A 17 18.46 8.37 6.93
C GLU A 17 17.40 7.28 6.97
N ARG A 18 17.58 6.36 7.92
CA ARG A 18 16.65 5.26 8.15
C ARG A 18 15.54 5.74 9.06
N VAL A 19 14.53 6.36 8.45
CA VAL A 19 13.30 6.72 9.14
C VAL A 19 12.38 5.50 9.24
N GLU A 20 11.61 5.46 10.33
CA GLU A 20 10.62 4.39 10.53
C GLU A 20 9.53 4.49 9.45
N ILE A 21 9.26 3.36 8.79
CA ILE A 21 8.19 3.24 7.81
C ILE A 21 6.93 2.72 8.51
N MET A 22 5.91 3.56 8.59
CA MET A 22 4.62 3.21 9.19
C MET A 22 3.54 3.07 8.11
N VAL A 23 3.19 1.82 7.78
CA VAL A 23 2.08 1.50 6.88
C VAL A 23 0.91 0.96 7.71
N THR A 24 -0.29 1.45 7.43
CA THR A 24 -1.52 0.98 8.11
C THR A 24 -2.50 0.44 7.10
N ASP A 25 -2.99 -0.77 7.38
CA ASP A 25 -3.98 -1.46 6.57
C ASP A 25 -5.26 -1.68 7.38
N PHE A 26 -6.41 -1.56 6.71
CA PHE A 26 -7.72 -1.86 7.29
C PHE A 26 -8.36 -3.02 6.56
N ARG A 27 -8.94 -3.96 7.32
CA ARG A 27 -9.71 -5.08 6.81
C ARG A 27 -11.03 -5.16 7.54
N ILE A 28 -12.12 -5.27 6.78
CA ILE A 28 -13.45 -5.59 7.29
C ILE A 28 -14.02 -6.76 6.51
N GLY A 29 -14.65 -7.70 7.22
CA GLY A 29 -15.25 -8.87 6.61
C GLY A 29 -16.62 -9.17 7.23
N ALA A 30 -17.50 -9.74 6.42
CA ALA A 30 -18.83 -10.19 6.82
C ALA A 30 -19.09 -11.58 6.26
N ASP A 31 -19.62 -12.46 7.12
CA ASP A 31 -20.10 -13.79 6.76
C ASP A 31 -21.62 -13.75 6.62
N PHE A 32 -22.12 -14.12 5.45
CA PHE A 32 -23.54 -14.08 5.13
C PHE A 32 -24.25 -15.42 5.31
N SER A 33 -23.54 -16.46 5.78
CA SER A 33 -24.12 -17.79 5.99
C SER A 33 -25.32 -17.78 6.93
N ALA A 34 -25.31 -16.91 7.95
CA ALA A 34 -26.43 -16.71 8.86
C ALA A 34 -27.70 -16.13 8.19
N PHE A 35 -27.56 -15.54 7.01
CA PHE A 35 -28.67 -14.97 6.22
C PHE A 35 -29.07 -15.87 5.04
N GLY A 36 -28.60 -17.12 5.00
CA GLY A 36 -28.93 -18.09 3.96
C GLY A 36 -28.12 -17.97 2.67
N ALA A 37 -27.14 -17.06 2.62
CA ALA A 37 -26.21 -16.95 1.50
C ALA A 37 -24.85 -17.56 1.89
N PRO A 38 -24.34 -18.59 1.21
CA PRO A 38 -23.05 -19.21 1.54
C PRO A 38 -21.90 -18.36 0.99
N LEU A 39 -21.81 -17.10 1.43
CA LEU A 39 -20.87 -16.10 0.94
C LEU A 39 -20.11 -15.44 2.09
N THR A 40 -18.84 -15.14 1.86
CA THR A 40 -18.05 -14.22 2.68
C THR A 40 -17.67 -13.03 1.81
N ALA A 41 -17.87 -11.81 2.31
CA ALA A 41 -17.31 -10.61 1.67
C ALA A 41 -16.24 -9.99 2.57
N THR A 42 -15.12 -9.60 1.97
CA THR A 42 -14.03 -8.90 2.65
C THR A 42 -13.64 -7.67 1.85
N PHE A 43 -13.45 -6.55 2.54
CA PHE A 43 -12.92 -5.32 1.98
C PHE A 43 -11.64 -4.93 2.69
N ASN A 44 -10.59 -4.64 1.91
CA ASN A 44 -9.28 -4.25 2.38
C ASN A 44 -8.91 -2.87 1.84
N ILE A 45 -8.34 -2.04 2.70
CA ILE A 45 -7.67 -0.79 2.34
C ILE A 45 -6.20 -0.97 2.72
N ASN A 46 -5.33 -1.11 1.73
CA ASN A 46 -3.88 -1.23 1.98
C ASN A 46 -3.23 0.14 1.84
N ASN A 47 -2.27 0.45 2.70
CA ASN A 47 -1.63 1.76 2.80
C ASN A 47 -2.67 2.90 2.93
N ALA A 48 -3.54 2.78 3.94
CA ALA A 48 -4.70 3.63 4.14
C ALA A 48 -4.36 5.13 4.15
N PHE A 49 -3.23 5.47 4.76
CA PHE A 49 -2.72 6.84 4.91
C PHE A 49 -1.80 7.31 3.76
N ARG A 50 -1.58 6.49 2.72
CA ARG A 50 -0.73 6.81 1.55
C ARG A 50 0.71 7.17 1.92
N TYR A 51 1.31 6.42 2.84
CA TYR A 51 2.70 6.60 3.21
C TYR A 51 3.59 6.18 2.02
N ASN A 52 4.44 7.09 1.54
CA ASN A 52 5.37 6.85 0.44
C ASN A 52 6.77 6.73 1.02
N TYR A 53 7.47 5.67 0.66
CA TYR A 53 8.83 5.37 1.13
C TYR A 53 9.60 4.62 0.06
N LEU A 54 10.92 4.59 0.21
CA LEU A 54 11.84 3.80 -0.59
C LEU A 54 12.51 2.78 0.34
N GLU A 55 12.53 1.52 -0.08
CA GLU A 55 13.27 0.47 0.62
C GLU A 55 14.75 0.48 0.23
N LEU A 56 15.61 -0.16 1.04
CA LEU A 56 17.05 -0.29 0.77
C LEU A 56 17.36 -1.01 -0.54
N THR A 57 16.43 -1.85 -1.00
CA THR A 57 16.45 -2.54 -2.29
C THR A 57 15.98 -1.66 -3.45
N ALA A 58 15.80 -0.35 -3.23
CA ALA A 58 15.23 0.62 -4.17
C ALA A 58 13.80 0.25 -4.63
N ASN A 59 13.07 -0.50 -3.82
CA ASN A 59 11.67 -0.77 -4.06
C ASN A 59 10.83 0.43 -3.66
N VAL A 60 9.93 0.86 -4.54
CA VAL A 60 9.01 1.97 -4.27
C VAL A 60 7.84 1.44 -3.48
N ALA A 61 7.42 2.19 -2.47
CA ALA A 61 6.23 1.86 -1.68
C ALA A 61 5.02 1.54 -2.57
N PRO A 62 4.27 0.47 -2.26
CA PRO A 62 3.06 0.17 -2.99
C PRO A 62 2.04 1.31 -2.82
N PRO A 63 1.38 1.75 -3.91
CA PRO A 63 0.36 2.77 -3.83
C PRO A 63 -0.84 2.25 -3.02
N ARG A 64 -1.59 3.18 -2.43
CA ARG A 64 -2.83 2.84 -1.73
C ARG A 64 -3.76 2.05 -2.65
N SER A 65 -4.22 0.90 -2.16
CA SER A 65 -5.10 0.01 -2.92
C SER A 65 -6.34 -0.37 -2.12
N PHE A 66 -7.41 -0.64 -2.86
CA PHE A 66 -8.68 -1.12 -2.33
C PHE A 66 -8.95 -2.48 -2.95
N VAL A 67 -9.12 -3.50 -2.11
CA VAL A 67 -9.35 -4.88 -2.57
C VAL A 67 -10.67 -5.36 -1.99
N PHE A 68 -11.60 -5.70 -2.87
CA PHE A 68 -12.83 -6.37 -2.50
C PHE A 68 -12.75 -7.84 -2.91
N VAL A 69 -13.09 -8.73 -1.98
CA VAL A 69 -13.08 -10.17 -2.18
C VAL A 69 -14.47 -10.69 -1.83
N LEU A 70 -15.05 -11.47 -2.73
CA LEU A 70 -16.28 -12.21 -2.51
C LEU A 70 -16.00 -13.69 -2.74
N GLU A 71 -16.21 -14.50 -1.70
CA GLU A 71 -15.95 -15.94 -1.72
C GLU A 71 -17.27 -16.70 -1.56
N ALA A 72 -17.52 -17.66 -2.44
CA ALA A 72 -18.59 -18.62 -2.28
C ALA A 72 -18.09 -19.87 -1.54
N LYS A 73 -18.81 -20.25 -0.49
CA LYS A 73 -18.60 -21.48 0.26
C LYS A 73 -19.35 -22.60 -0.47
N LEU A 74 -18.62 -23.39 -1.27
CA LEU A 74 -19.12 -24.59 -1.93
C LEU A 74 -19.24 -25.76 -0.95
#